data_AF-A0A662TFG9-F1
#
_entry.id   AF-A0A662TFG9-F1
#
_cell.length_a   1.000
_cell.length_b   1.000
_cell.length_c   1.000
_cell.angle_alpha   90.00
_cell.angle_beta   90.00
_cell.angle_gamma   90.00
#
_symmetry.space_group_name_H-M   'P 1'
#
loop_
_entity.id
_entity.type
_entity.pdbx_description
1 polymer ?
#
loop_
_entity_poly.entity_id
_entity_poly.type
_entity_poly.pdbx_seq_one_letter_code
_entity_poly.pdbx_strand_id
1 'polypeptide(L)'
;MFEGAILDFNGTLVNDHEQEIVKGICRIVARAHSVDLSKLVGTWNKTWVEILNEIASGKMKYLNLNDVGYFSLLKALELCGIDECKTYKRQIKFLTGTFFSYMVVRRSEMFPDALKFLEEIKSMGLKTVIISTSSKALIDAILKKHDVYKYIDEIVGSDVVKAYKPDYRVLKRAVEAIGSKNVIVIGDSYREDIAPAVEVGLEAVLLKRGKTLSSPARKGNYWIVCNLLQALEIVKG
;
A
#
# COMPACT_ATOMS: atom_id res chain seq x y z
N MET A 1 -22.76 6.98 14.94
CA MET A 1 -21.37 7.44 14.69
C MET A 1 -20.47 6.21 14.72
N PHE A 2 -19.50 6.12 13.80
CA PHE A 2 -18.57 4.98 13.77
C PHE A 2 -17.65 4.99 15.00
N GLU A 3 -17.24 3.82 15.46
CA GLU A 3 -16.31 3.65 16.58
C GLU A 3 -14.85 3.56 16.12
N GLY A 4 -14.62 3.27 14.84
CA GLY A 4 -13.29 3.29 14.26
C GLY A 4 -13.26 3.41 12.74
N ALA A 5 -12.09 3.77 12.24
CA ALA A 5 -11.78 3.87 10.82
C ALA A 5 -10.61 2.96 10.46
N ILE A 6 -10.78 2.17 9.41
CA ILE A 6 -9.74 1.34 8.82
C ILE A 6 -9.32 1.99 7.51
N LEU A 7 -8.07 2.40 7.41
CA LEU A 7 -7.58 3.22 6.30
C LEU A 7 -6.55 2.45 5.50
N ASP A 8 -6.71 2.43 4.18
CA ASP A 8 -5.58 2.17 3.28
C ASP A 8 -4.54 3.31 3.38
N PHE A 9 -3.31 3.04 2.95
CA PHE A 9 -2.19 3.98 3.05
C PHE A 9 -1.73 4.57 1.72
N ASN A 10 -1.25 3.74 0.80
CA ASN A 10 -0.62 4.19 -0.46
C ASN A 10 -1.72 4.50 -1.48
N GLY A 11 -1.75 5.70 -2.05
CA GLY A 11 -2.86 6.14 -2.91
C GLY A 11 -4.06 6.68 -2.13
N THR A 12 -4.25 6.25 -0.87
CA THR A 12 -5.30 6.78 0.01
C THR A 12 -4.82 7.94 0.87
N LEU A 13 -3.76 7.80 1.68
CA LEU A 13 -3.25 8.87 2.57
C LEU A 13 -1.99 9.55 2.01
N VAL A 14 -1.19 8.80 1.26
CA VAL A 14 0.14 9.21 0.79
C VAL A 14 0.31 8.95 -0.70
N ASN A 15 0.99 9.87 -1.39
CA ASN A 15 1.67 9.59 -2.65
C ASN A 15 3.13 9.19 -2.36
N ASP A 16 3.53 7.98 -2.71
CA ASP A 16 4.83 7.40 -2.38
C ASP A 16 5.86 7.47 -3.52
N HIS A 17 5.43 7.87 -4.73
CA HIS A 17 6.23 7.90 -5.95
C HIS A 17 6.97 6.59 -6.24
N GLU A 18 6.37 5.45 -5.89
CA GLU A 18 6.99 4.14 -6.04
C GLU A 18 7.43 3.88 -7.49
N GLN A 19 6.58 4.20 -8.46
CA GLN A 19 6.84 3.94 -9.88
C GLN A 19 8.07 4.71 -10.40
N GLU A 20 8.29 5.93 -9.95
CA GLU A 20 9.45 6.74 -10.29
C GLU A 20 10.73 6.18 -9.67
N ILE A 21 10.64 5.67 -8.44
CA ILE A 21 11.75 5.02 -7.74
C ILE A 21 12.13 3.71 -8.43
N VAL A 22 11.15 2.86 -8.76
CA VAL A 22 11.34 1.61 -9.50
C VAL A 22 12.02 1.88 -10.85
N LYS A 23 11.54 2.87 -11.62
CA LYS A 23 12.18 3.29 -12.88
C LYS A 23 13.62 3.77 -12.64
N GLY A 24 13.88 4.47 -11.54
CA GLY A 24 15.22 4.89 -11.13
C GLY A 24 16.17 3.70 -10.89
N ILE A 25 15.71 2.69 -10.16
CA ILE A 25 16.46 1.44 -9.94
C ILE A 25 16.73 0.74 -11.26
N CYS A 26 15.71 0.60 -12.12
CA CYS A 26 15.88 0.00 -13.45
C CYS A 26 16.95 0.72 -14.28
N ARG A 27 17.02 2.06 -14.27
CA ARG A 27 18.06 2.80 -14.99
C ARG A 27 19.46 2.44 -14.52
N ILE A 28 19.67 2.34 -13.22
CA ILE A 28 20.96 1.95 -12.63
C ILE A 28 21.35 0.54 -13.07
N VAL A 29 20.41 -0.40 -12.94
CA VAL A 29 20.65 -1.83 -13.22
C VAL A 29 20.82 -2.08 -14.72
N ALA A 30 19.98 -1.48 -15.56
CA ALA A 30 20.05 -1.55 -17.02
C ALA A 30 21.41 -1.08 -17.53
N ARG A 31 21.90 0.07 -17.04
CA ARG A 31 23.23 0.58 -17.40
C ARG A 31 24.36 -0.34 -16.94
N ALA A 32 24.26 -0.90 -15.74
CA ALA A 32 25.30 -1.76 -15.17
C ALA A 32 25.45 -3.12 -15.91
N HIS A 33 24.37 -3.60 -16.54
CA HIS A 33 24.34 -4.90 -17.23
C HIS A 33 24.13 -4.77 -18.75
N SER A 34 24.17 -3.55 -19.30
CA SER A 34 23.92 -3.26 -20.72
C SER A 34 22.60 -3.85 -21.25
N VAL A 35 21.54 -3.77 -20.44
CA VAL A 35 20.18 -4.23 -20.79
C VAL A 35 19.33 -3.04 -21.22
N ASP A 36 18.43 -3.24 -22.19
CA ASP A 36 17.43 -2.23 -22.54
C ASP A 36 16.53 -1.90 -21.33
N LEU A 37 16.37 -0.60 -21.06
CA LEU A 37 15.62 -0.12 -19.89
C LEU A 37 14.14 -0.52 -19.96
N SER A 38 13.52 -0.38 -21.12
CA SER A 38 12.09 -0.65 -21.30
C SER A 38 11.80 -2.14 -21.10
N LYS A 39 12.65 -2.99 -21.70
CA LYS A 39 12.64 -4.43 -21.51
C LYS A 39 12.76 -4.78 -20.03
N LEU A 40 13.77 -4.27 -19.33
CA LEU A 40 13.98 -4.58 -17.91
C LEU A 40 12.79 -4.16 -17.03
N VAL A 41 12.25 -2.95 -17.23
CA VAL A 41 11.06 -2.48 -16.50
C VAL A 41 9.87 -3.42 -16.72
N GLY A 42 9.58 -3.77 -17.97
CA GLY A 42 8.48 -4.67 -18.31
C GLY A 42 8.67 -6.07 -17.72
N THR A 43 9.87 -6.63 -17.81
CA THR A 43 10.18 -7.96 -17.29
C THR A 43 10.17 -7.99 -15.76
N TRP A 44 10.67 -6.95 -15.09
CA TRP A 44 10.63 -6.88 -13.63
C TRP A 44 9.19 -6.76 -13.11
N ASN A 45 8.36 -5.91 -13.71
CA ASN A 45 6.93 -5.84 -13.34
C ASN A 45 6.22 -7.18 -13.53
N LYS A 46 6.50 -7.90 -14.62
CA LYS A 46 5.93 -9.22 -14.87
C LYS A 46 6.33 -10.24 -13.79
N THR A 47 7.64 -10.36 -13.52
CA THR A 47 8.17 -11.31 -12.53
C THR A 47 7.76 -10.97 -11.10
N TRP A 48 7.58 -9.69 -10.78
CA TRP A 48 7.02 -9.24 -9.51
C TRP A 48 5.59 -9.76 -9.31
N VAL A 49 4.71 -9.56 -10.30
CA VAL A 49 3.33 -10.04 -10.27
C VAL A 49 3.27 -11.57 -10.20
N GLU A 50 4.15 -12.26 -10.92
CA GLU A 50 4.26 -13.72 -10.84
C GLU A 50 4.54 -14.20 -9.40
N ILE A 51 5.54 -13.62 -8.72
CA ILE A 51 5.87 -13.98 -7.33
C ILE A 51 4.69 -13.69 -6.39
N LEU A 52 4.04 -12.52 -6.52
CA LEU A 52 2.88 -12.20 -5.67
C LEU A 52 1.72 -13.19 -5.89
N ASN A 53 1.48 -13.63 -7.13
CA ASN A 53 0.47 -14.64 -7.43
C ASN A 53 0.84 -16.02 -6.87
N GLU A 54 2.12 -16.40 -6.88
CA GLU A 54 2.57 -17.64 -6.25
C GLU A 54 2.39 -17.60 -4.73
N ILE A 55 2.64 -16.46 -4.09
CA ILE A 55 2.35 -16.25 -2.66
C ILE A 55 0.84 -16.34 -2.40
N ALA A 56 0.03 -15.63 -3.19
CA ALA A 56 -1.43 -15.58 -3.01
C ALA A 56 -2.09 -16.95 -3.23
N SER A 57 -1.55 -17.78 -4.13
CA SER A 57 -2.04 -19.14 -4.38
C SER A 57 -1.51 -20.18 -3.39
N GLY A 58 -0.65 -19.78 -2.43
CA GLY A 58 -0.04 -20.68 -1.45
C GLY A 58 1.08 -21.57 -2.02
N LYS A 59 1.44 -21.41 -3.30
CA LYS A 59 2.57 -22.12 -3.91
C LYS A 59 3.92 -21.67 -3.35
N MET A 60 3.98 -20.41 -2.89
CA MET A 60 5.15 -19.84 -2.24
C MET A 60 4.78 -19.36 -0.83
N LYS A 61 5.71 -19.50 0.12
CA LYS A 61 5.57 -18.90 1.46
C LYS A 61 5.62 -17.37 1.36
N TYR A 62 5.04 -16.69 2.35
CA TYR A 62 5.13 -15.23 2.46
C TYR A 62 6.59 -14.75 2.38
N LEU A 63 6.81 -13.77 1.52
CA LEU A 63 8.02 -12.94 1.45
C LEU A 63 7.60 -11.49 1.69
N ASN A 64 8.44 -10.70 2.36
CA ASN A 64 8.22 -9.25 2.43
C ASN A 64 8.51 -8.59 1.07
N LEU A 65 8.00 -7.37 0.85
CA LEU A 65 8.12 -6.70 -0.46
C LEU A 65 9.57 -6.42 -0.88
N ASN A 66 10.51 -6.22 0.04
CA ASN A 66 11.92 -6.03 -0.31
C ASN A 66 12.52 -7.32 -0.89
N ASP A 67 12.16 -8.48 -0.33
CA ASP A 67 12.57 -9.79 -0.84
C ASP A 67 11.84 -10.12 -2.14
N VAL A 68 10.55 -9.79 -2.28
CA VAL A 68 9.82 -9.90 -3.55
C VAL A 68 10.53 -9.09 -4.62
N GLY A 69 10.90 -7.84 -4.32
CA GLY A 69 11.65 -6.98 -5.24
C GLY A 69 13.01 -7.53 -5.61
N TYR A 70 13.73 -8.08 -4.64
CA TYR A 70 15.02 -8.71 -4.87
C TYR A 70 14.90 -9.93 -5.80
N PHE A 71 14.07 -10.91 -5.46
CA PHE A 71 13.95 -12.15 -6.22
C PHE A 71 13.32 -11.94 -7.61
N SER A 72 12.32 -11.06 -7.72
CA SER A 72 11.74 -10.72 -9.02
C SER A 72 12.75 -10.03 -9.93
N LEU A 73 13.59 -9.12 -9.41
CA LEU A 73 14.60 -8.45 -10.23
C LEU A 73 15.69 -9.42 -10.68
N LEU A 74 16.11 -10.37 -9.84
CA LEU A 74 17.03 -11.44 -10.25
C LEU A 74 16.44 -12.27 -11.39
N LYS A 75 15.19 -12.72 -11.25
CA LYS A 75 14.49 -13.48 -12.30
C LYS A 75 14.36 -12.66 -13.59
N ALA A 76 14.11 -11.35 -13.47
CA ALA A 76 14.02 -10.46 -14.63
C ALA A 76 15.35 -10.32 -15.37
N LEU A 77 16.48 -10.27 -14.66
CA LEU A 77 17.81 -10.22 -15.25
C LEU A 77 18.16 -11.51 -15.98
N GLU A 78 17.84 -12.66 -15.39
CA GLU A 78 17.98 -13.98 -16.04
C GLU A 78 17.18 -14.02 -17.36
N LEU A 79 15.91 -13.62 -17.34
CA LEU A 79 15.07 -13.52 -18.54
C LEU A 79 15.56 -12.47 -19.56
N CYS A 80 16.38 -11.52 -19.12
CA CYS A 80 17.05 -10.57 -20.01
C CYS A 80 18.36 -11.11 -20.60
N GLY A 81 18.79 -12.33 -20.23
CA GLY A 81 20.02 -12.97 -20.71
C GLY A 81 21.25 -12.66 -19.86
N ILE A 82 21.08 -12.22 -18.61
CA ILE A 82 22.18 -11.93 -17.69
C ILE A 82 22.46 -13.15 -16.82
N ASP A 83 23.68 -13.68 -16.95
CA ASP A 83 24.14 -14.80 -16.12
C ASP A 83 24.18 -14.44 -14.63
N GLU A 84 23.89 -15.43 -13.78
CA GLU A 84 23.94 -15.27 -12.32
C GLU A 84 25.30 -14.78 -11.81
N CYS A 85 26.41 -15.27 -12.37
CA CYS A 85 27.77 -14.85 -12.02
C CYS A 85 28.05 -13.37 -12.37
N LYS A 86 27.31 -12.80 -13.32
CA LYS A 86 27.39 -11.38 -13.71
C LYS A 86 26.38 -10.53 -12.97
N THR A 87 25.57 -11.14 -12.10
CA THR A 87 24.52 -10.46 -11.36
C THR A 87 25.09 -9.90 -10.07
N TYR A 88 25.13 -8.58 -9.94
CA TYR A 88 25.61 -7.87 -8.74
C TYR A 88 24.62 -8.01 -7.56
N LYS A 89 24.41 -9.23 -7.06
CA LYS A 89 23.37 -9.61 -6.09
C LYS A 89 23.33 -8.73 -4.85
N ARG A 90 24.49 -8.35 -4.30
CA ARG A 90 24.57 -7.49 -3.10
C ARG A 90 24.03 -6.09 -3.39
N GLN A 91 24.38 -5.52 -4.54
CA GLN A 91 23.93 -4.21 -5.00
C GLN A 91 22.44 -4.25 -5.32
N ILE A 92 21.95 -5.31 -5.96
CA ILE A 92 20.51 -5.50 -6.23
C ILE A 92 19.75 -5.55 -4.90
N LYS A 93 20.20 -6.36 -3.93
CA LYS A 93 19.57 -6.42 -2.60
C LYS A 93 19.56 -5.07 -1.89
N PHE A 94 20.64 -4.29 -2.01
CA PHE A 94 20.68 -2.93 -1.49
C PHE A 94 19.67 -2.02 -2.21
N LEU A 95 19.61 -2.07 -3.54
CA LEU A 95 18.72 -1.24 -4.37
C LEU A 95 17.24 -1.53 -4.10
N THR A 96 16.85 -2.80 -4.07
CA THR A 96 15.45 -3.22 -3.86
C THR A 96 15.01 -3.21 -2.40
N GLY A 97 15.95 -3.16 -1.45
CA GLY A 97 15.68 -3.09 -0.03
C GLY A 97 15.92 -1.69 0.54
N THR A 98 17.12 -1.46 1.08
CA THR A 98 17.47 -0.26 1.82
C THR A 98 17.30 1.02 1.01
N PHE A 99 17.81 1.05 -0.23
CA PHE A 99 17.71 2.23 -1.09
C PHE A 99 16.25 2.51 -1.45
N PHE A 100 15.49 1.50 -1.89
CA PHE A 100 14.07 1.65 -2.21
C PHE A 100 13.28 2.19 -1.01
N SER A 101 13.42 1.56 0.15
CA SER A 101 12.72 1.99 1.38
C SER A 101 13.09 3.42 1.77
N TYR A 102 14.38 3.77 1.74
CA TYR A 102 14.84 5.13 2.01
C TYR A 102 14.24 6.15 1.03
N MET A 103 14.23 5.82 -0.26
CA MET A 103 13.70 6.70 -1.29
C MET A 103 12.18 6.89 -1.16
N VAL A 104 11.43 5.84 -0.84
CA VAL A 104 9.99 5.92 -0.59
C VAL A 104 9.71 6.83 0.60
N VAL A 105 10.37 6.62 1.75
CA VAL A 105 10.21 7.50 2.91
C VAL A 105 10.59 8.94 2.56
N ARG A 106 11.72 9.15 1.88
CA ARG A 106 12.21 10.48 1.55
C ARG A 106 11.30 11.22 0.58
N ARG A 107 10.74 10.54 -0.43
CA ARG A 107 9.93 11.16 -1.49
C ARG A 107 8.44 11.20 -1.19
N SER A 108 7.96 10.46 -0.18
CA SER A 108 6.53 10.43 0.14
C SER A 108 5.96 11.80 0.51
N GLU A 109 4.75 12.06 0.06
CA GLU A 109 3.96 13.27 0.33
C GLU A 109 2.57 12.87 0.84
N MET A 110 2.13 13.46 1.95
CA MET A 110 0.74 13.32 2.40
C MET A 110 -0.16 14.10 1.44
N PHE A 111 -1.32 13.54 1.11
CA PHE A 111 -2.34 14.35 0.45
C PHE A 111 -2.86 15.43 1.41
N PRO A 112 -3.05 16.69 0.98
CA PRO A 112 -3.50 17.75 1.88
C PRO A 112 -4.82 17.46 2.59
N ASP A 113 -5.76 16.80 1.91
CA ASP A 113 -7.04 16.37 2.50
C ASP A 113 -6.88 15.24 3.54
N ALA A 114 -5.82 14.43 3.43
CA ALA A 114 -5.52 13.37 4.39
C ALA A 114 -5.12 13.92 5.75
N LEU A 115 -4.32 15.01 5.79
CA LEU A 115 -3.92 15.64 7.04
C LEU A 115 -5.15 16.10 7.85
N LYS A 116 -6.04 16.86 7.19
CA LYS A 116 -7.28 17.34 7.80
C LYS A 116 -8.19 16.19 8.19
N PHE A 117 -8.32 15.17 7.34
CA PHE A 117 -9.14 14.01 7.64
C PHE A 117 -8.67 13.27 8.91
N LEU A 118 -7.37 13.00 9.04
CA LEU A 118 -6.80 12.31 10.20
C LEU A 118 -7.01 13.09 11.51
N GLU A 119 -6.82 14.41 11.48
CA GLU A 119 -7.06 15.28 12.63
C GLU A 119 -8.53 15.24 13.06
N GLU A 120 -9.46 15.34 12.11
CA GLU A 120 -10.90 15.35 12.37
C GLU A 120 -11.42 14.01 12.90
N ILE A 121 -11.05 12.88 12.29
CA ILE A 121 -11.51 11.58 12.81
C ILE A 121 -10.93 11.29 14.21
N LYS A 122 -9.72 11.78 14.50
CA LYS A 122 -9.14 11.63 15.84
C LYS A 122 -9.86 12.49 16.88
N SER A 123 -10.22 13.72 16.54
CA SER A 123 -10.97 14.60 17.44
C SER A 123 -12.39 14.09 17.73
N MET A 124 -12.97 13.33 16.78
CA MET A 124 -14.23 12.60 16.96
C MET A 124 -14.10 11.35 17.85
N GLY A 125 -12.89 10.98 18.28
CA GLY A 125 -12.64 9.84 19.15
C GLY A 125 -12.63 8.47 18.44
N LEU A 126 -12.54 8.45 17.10
CA LEU A 126 -12.46 7.18 16.37
C LEU A 126 -11.10 6.52 16.59
N LYS A 127 -11.12 5.22 16.88
CA LYS A 127 -9.92 4.40 16.78
C LYS A 127 -9.51 4.28 15.31
N THR A 128 -8.28 4.63 14.99
CA THR A 128 -7.79 4.68 13.62
C THR A 128 -6.73 3.62 13.38
N VAL A 129 -6.98 2.73 12.43
CA VAL A 129 -6.06 1.64 12.08
C VAL A 129 -5.71 1.72 10.60
N ILE A 130 -4.42 1.64 10.27
CA ILE A 130 -3.95 1.56 8.89
C ILE A 130 -3.79 0.10 8.49
N ILE A 131 -4.29 -0.27 7.30
CA ILE A 131 -3.95 -1.52 6.60
C ILE A 131 -3.18 -1.19 5.32
N SER A 132 -2.14 -1.96 4.99
CA SER A 132 -1.41 -1.75 3.73
C SER A 132 -0.63 -3.00 3.33
N THR A 133 -0.34 -3.14 2.03
CA THR A 133 0.63 -4.11 1.52
C THR A 133 2.07 -3.75 1.90
N SER A 134 2.33 -2.47 2.21
CA SER A 134 3.60 -2.00 2.76
C SER A 134 3.90 -2.59 4.14
N SER A 135 5.19 -2.62 4.52
CA SER A 135 5.59 -3.05 5.86
C SER A 135 5.23 -2.02 6.92
N LYS A 136 4.96 -2.47 8.15
CA LYS A 136 4.68 -1.59 9.29
C LYS A 136 5.81 -0.57 9.50
N ALA A 137 7.06 -0.99 9.38
CA ALA A 137 8.22 -0.12 9.58
C ALA A 137 8.29 1.02 8.54
N LEU A 138 7.93 0.74 7.28
CA LEU A 138 7.90 1.76 6.23
C LEU A 138 6.80 2.79 6.48
N ILE A 139 5.60 2.33 6.82
CA ILE A 139 4.45 3.18 7.12
C ILE A 139 4.75 4.07 8.34
N ASP A 140 5.28 3.47 9.40
CA ASP A 140 5.69 4.16 10.64
C ASP A 140 6.68 5.30 10.35
N ALA A 141 7.71 5.04 9.53
CA ALA A 141 8.70 6.03 9.13
C ALA A 141 8.08 7.20 8.34
N ILE A 142 7.15 6.92 7.42
CA ILE A 142 6.44 7.95 6.63
C ILE A 142 5.55 8.80 7.54
N LEU A 143 4.75 8.17 8.41
CA LEU A 143 3.85 8.89 9.32
C LEU A 143 4.62 9.80 10.28
N LYS A 144 5.77 9.35 10.79
CA LYS A 144 6.65 10.15 11.65
C LYS A 144 7.29 11.31 10.91
N LYS A 145 7.75 11.11 9.67
CA LYS A 145 8.29 12.18 8.82
C LYS A 145 7.29 13.33 8.66
N HIS A 146 6.00 13.01 8.57
CA HIS A 146 4.93 13.98 8.36
C HIS A 146 4.19 14.41 9.65
N ASP A 147 4.69 14.02 10.83
CA ASP A 147 4.10 14.32 12.15
C ASP A 147 2.61 13.93 12.31
N VAL A 148 2.19 12.87 11.62
CA VAL A 148 0.80 12.34 11.68
C VAL A 148 0.69 10.99 12.39
N TYR A 149 1.82 10.42 12.83
CA TYR A 149 1.83 9.15 13.57
C TYR A 149 0.93 9.17 14.81
N LYS A 150 0.85 10.33 15.48
CA LYS A 150 0.02 10.57 16.67
C LYS A 150 -1.50 10.35 16.46
N TYR A 151 -1.97 10.36 15.22
CA TYR A 151 -3.38 10.12 14.89
C TYR A 151 -3.73 8.63 14.73
N ILE A 152 -2.71 7.75 14.66
CA ILE A 152 -2.89 6.35 14.32
C ILE A 152 -2.73 5.48 15.57
N ASP A 153 -3.74 4.65 15.85
CA ASP A 153 -3.75 3.74 17.00
C ASP A 153 -3.06 2.42 16.69
N GLU A 154 -3.20 1.91 15.46
CA GLU A 154 -2.47 0.70 15.02
C GLU A 154 -2.11 0.74 13.53
N ILE A 155 -1.00 0.07 13.17
CA ILE A 155 -0.57 -0.15 11.79
C ILE A 155 -0.47 -1.66 11.54
N VAL A 156 -1.29 -2.16 10.63
CA VAL A 156 -1.29 -3.54 10.13
C VAL A 156 -0.68 -3.56 8.72
N GLY A 157 0.66 -3.58 8.68
CA GLY A 157 1.40 -3.84 7.44
C GLY A 157 1.38 -5.32 7.07
N SER A 158 1.75 -5.65 5.83
CA SER A 158 1.75 -7.04 5.35
C SER A 158 2.65 -7.98 6.17
N ASP A 159 3.69 -7.44 6.79
CA ASP A 159 4.65 -8.14 7.63
C ASP A 159 4.10 -8.49 9.02
N VAL A 160 3.04 -7.82 9.48
CA VAL A 160 2.39 -8.05 10.77
C VAL A 160 1.61 -9.37 10.75
N VAL A 161 0.85 -9.62 9.69
CA VAL A 161 0.02 -10.82 9.53
C VAL A 161 0.59 -11.85 8.55
N LYS A 162 1.76 -11.55 7.96
CA LYS A 162 2.41 -12.37 6.91
C LYS A 162 1.47 -12.67 5.74
N ALA A 163 0.74 -11.66 5.30
CA ALA A 163 -0.23 -11.73 4.22
C ALA A 163 -0.38 -10.36 3.53
N TYR A 164 -0.85 -10.36 2.28
CA TYR A 164 -1.13 -9.15 1.51
C TYR A 164 -2.64 -8.94 1.40
N LYS A 165 -3.10 -7.68 1.30
CA LYS A 165 -4.48 -7.39 0.84
C LYS A 165 -4.72 -8.08 -0.52
N PRO A 166 -5.90 -8.64 -0.81
CA PRO A 166 -7.14 -8.64 -0.03
C PRO A 166 -7.29 -9.80 1.00
N ASP A 167 -6.21 -10.45 1.44
CA ASP A 167 -6.33 -11.55 2.41
C ASP A 167 -7.06 -11.08 3.69
N TYR A 168 -8.14 -11.78 4.03
CA TYR A 168 -9.04 -11.43 5.13
C TYR A 168 -8.32 -11.29 6.47
N ARG A 169 -7.17 -11.96 6.67
CA ARG A 169 -6.37 -11.82 7.90
C ARG A 169 -5.95 -10.37 8.17
N VAL A 170 -5.71 -9.58 7.13
CA VAL A 170 -5.33 -8.16 7.26
C VAL A 170 -6.51 -7.36 7.83
N LEU A 171 -7.68 -7.45 7.18
CA LEU A 171 -8.88 -6.74 7.61
C LEU A 171 -9.34 -7.20 8.99
N LYS A 172 -9.33 -8.52 9.24
CA LYS A 172 -9.69 -9.12 10.52
C LYS A 172 -8.83 -8.55 11.66
N ARG A 173 -7.51 -8.46 11.49
CA ARG A 173 -6.60 -7.92 12.51
C ARG A 173 -6.89 -6.44 12.82
N ALA A 174 -7.29 -5.66 11.82
CA ALA A 174 -7.66 -4.26 11.99
C ALA A 174 -8.99 -4.10 12.75
N VAL A 175 -10.00 -4.92 12.46
CA VAL A 175 -11.25 -4.97 13.21
C VAL A 175 -10.99 -5.38 14.67
N GLU A 176 -10.14 -6.38 14.90
CA GLU A 176 -9.74 -6.82 16.24
C GLU A 176 -9.00 -5.72 17.02
N ALA A 177 -8.14 -4.94 16.36
CA ALA A 177 -7.45 -3.79 16.95
C ALA A 177 -8.42 -2.71 17.45
N ILE A 178 -9.46 -2.44 16.66
CA ILE A 178 -10.51 -1.49 17.02
C ILE A 178 -11.36 -2.06 18.17
N GLY A 179 -11.66 -3.36 18.12
CA GLY A 179 -12.52 -4.03 19.09
C GLY A 179 -14.01 -3.82 18.83
N SER A 180 -14.38 -3.40 17.61
CA SER A 180 -15.76 -3.15 17.19
C SER A 180 -15.95 -3.44 15.70
N LYS A 181 -17.16 -3.86 15.32
CA LYS A 181 -17.58 -3.98 13.91
C LYS A 181 -18.24 -2.71 13.39
N ASN A 182 -18.54 -1.75 14.26
CA ASN A 182 -19.08 -0.44 13.88
C ASN A 182 -17.94 0.45 13.33
N VAL A 183 -17.39 0.07 12.18
CA VAL A 183 -16.22 0.68 11.56
C VAL A 183 -16.48 1.01 10.10
N ILE A 184 -15.72 1.98 9.59
CA ILE A 184 -15.72 2.36 8.18
C ILE A 184 -14.36 2.06 7.55
N VAL A 185 -14.37 1.35 6.42
CA VAL A 185 -13.15 1.03 5.65
C VAL A 185 -12.99 2.05 4.52
N ILE A 186 -11.83 2.68 4.40
CA ILE A 186 -11.58 3.73 3.40
C ILE A 186 -10.32 3.38 2.61
N GLY A 187 -10.45 3.23 1.30
CA GLY A 187 -9.32 2.93 0.42
C GLY A 187 -9.58 3.23 -1.05
N ASP A 188 -8.53 3.23 -1.86
CA ASP A 188 -8.60 3.59 -3.28
C ASP A 188 -8.86 2.39 -4.22
N SER A 189 -8.66 1.17 -3.69
CA SER A 189 -8.79 -0.08 -4.42
C SER A 189 -10.10 -0.82 -4.09
N TYR A 190 -10.96 -0.96 -5.10
CA TYR A 190 -12.17 -1.76 -4.94
C TYR A 190 -11.85 -3.21 -4.57
N ARG A 191 -10.84 -3.80 -5.22
CA ARG A 191 -10.48 -5.21 -5.02
C ARG A 191 -9.84 -5.44 -3.65
N GLU A 192 -8.96 -4.53 -3.22
CA GLU A 192 -8.12 -4.75 -2.04
C GLU A 192 -8.73 -4.25 -0.74
N ASP A 193 -9.56 -3.20 -0.80
CA ASP A 193 -10.10 -2.55 0.39
C ASP A 193 -11.62 -2.73 0.51
N ILE A 194 -12.35 -2.50 -0.59
CA ILE A 194 -13.81 -2.38 -0.54
C ILE A 194 -14.53 -3.73 -0.64
N ALA A 195 -14.14 -4.57 -1.60
CA ALA A 195 -14.71 -5.90 -1.77
C ALA A 195 -14.62 -6.75 -0.50
N PRO A 196 -13.44 -6.91 0.15
CA PRO A 196 -13.36 -7.71 1.38
C PRO A 196 -14.16 -7.09 2.54
N ALA A 197 -14.24 -5.75 2.64
CA ALA A 197 -15.04 -5.08 3.66
C ALA A 197 -16.55 -5.34 3.48
N VAL A 198 -17.05 -5.16 2.26
CA VAL A 198 -18.46 -5.39 1.91
C VAL A 198 -18.85 -6.86 2.09
N GLU A 199 -17.97 -7.80 1.75
CA GLU A 199 -18.22 -9.24 1.89
C GLU A 199 -18.50 -9.64 3.35
N VAL A 200 -17.88 -8.97 4.31
CA VAL A 200 -18.10 -9.21 5.75
C VAL A 200 -19.07 -8.21 6.40
N GLY A 201 -19.78 -7.43 5.59
CA GLY A 201 -20.85 -6.53 6.04
C GLY A 201 -20.38 -5.23 6.70
N LEU A 202 -19.15 -4.78 6.43
CA LEU A 202 -18.66 -3.49 6.91
C LEU A 202 -19.04 -2.36 5.94
N GLU A 203 -19.25 -1.17 6.49
CA GLU A 203 -19.40 0.05 5.71
C GLU A 203 -18.05 0.43 5.09
N ALA A 204 -18.08 0.89 3.83
CA ALA A 204 -16.86 1.18 3.09
C ALA A 204 -16.98 2.43 2.21
N VAL A 205 -15.83 3.06 1.94
CA VAL A 205 -15.67 4.24 1.10
C VAL A 205 -14.58 3.98 0.08
N LEU A 206 -14.96 3.92 -1.19
CA LEU A 206 -14.05 3.87 -2.33
C LEU A 206 -13.62 5.29 -2.70
N LEU A 207 -12.34 5.59 -2.46
CA LEU A 207 -11.73 6.85 -2.82
C LEU A 207 -11.25 6.81 -4.28
N LYS A 208 -11.74 7.72 -5.11
CA LYS A 208 -11.31 7.91 -6.50
C LYS A 208 -10.64 9.26 -6.67
N ARG A 209 -9.37 9.33 -6.23
CA ARG A 209 -8.52 10.51 -6.44
C ARG A 209 -8.42 10.84 -7.93
N GLY A 210 -8.33 12.13 -8.25
CA GLY A 210 -8.24 12.63 -9.63
C GLY A 210 -9.55 12.56 -10.43
N LYS A 211 -10.67 12.22 -9.78
CA LYS A 211 -12.02 12.37 -10.33
C LYS A 211 -12.75 13.52 -9.64
N THR A 212 -13.89 13.91 -10.21
CA THR A 212 -14.73 14.96 -9.65
C THR A 212 -16.13 14.42 -9.44
N LEU A 213 -16.64 14.55 -8.22
CA LEU A 213 -18.02 14.33 -7.84
C LEU A 213 -18.48 15.54 -7.03
N SER A 214 -19.69 16.02 -7.27
CA SER A 214 -20.28 17.13 -6.52
C SER A 214 -20.56 16.75 -5.06
N SER A 215 -20.87 15.49 -4.81
CA SER A 215 -21.19 14.93 -3.50
C SER A 215 -20.82 13.44 -3.45
N PRO A 216 -20.68 12.85 -2.24
CA PRO A 216 -20.54 11.40 -2.10
C PRO A 216 -21.68 10.64 -2.81
N ALA A 217 -21.35 9.54 -3.48
CA ALA A 217 -22.33 8.70 -4.18
C ALA A 217 -22.43 7.31 -3.52
N ARG A 218 -23.64 6.90 -3.11
CA ARG A 218 -23.87 5.55 -2.58
C ARG A 218 -23.98 4.55 -3.75
N LYS A 219 -23.28 3.42 -3.64
CA LYS A 219 -23.39 2.29 -4.58
C LYS A 219 -23.54 0.99 -3.81
N GLY A 220 -24.78 0.55 -3.64
CA GLY A 220 -25.11 -0.60 -2.80
C GLY A 220 -24.62 -0.38 -1.37
N ASN A 221 -23.64 -1.18 -0.95
CA ASN A 221 -23.15 -1.23 0.43
C ASN A 221 -21.87 -0.39 0.67
N TYR A 222 -21.48 0.47 -0.27
CA TYR A 222 -20.34 1.37 -0.09
C TYR A 222 -20.59 2.74 -0.72
N TRP A 223 -19.77 3.73 -0.34
CA TRP A 223 -19.77 5.07 -0.91
C TRP A 223 -18.61 5.26 -1.89
N ILE A 224 -18.78 6.17 -2.84
CA ILE A 224 -17.72 6.63 -3.73
C ILE A 224 -17.51 8.12 -3.44
N VAL A 225 -16.25 8.49 -3.22
CA VAL A 225 -15.82 9.87 -2.97
C VAL A 225 -14.59 10.20 -3.80
N CYS A 226 -14.28 11.47 -4.00
CA CYS A 226 -13.11 11.92 -4.76
C CYS A 226 -11.97 12.47 -3.90
N ASN A 227 -12.25 12.75 -2.63
CA ASN A 227 -11.28 13.23 -1.65
C ASN A 227 -11.73 12.77 -0.24
N LEU A 228 -10.82 12.88 0.74
CA LEU A 228 -11.08 12.45 2.11
C LEU A 228 -11.98 13.42 2.89
N LEU A 229 -12.18 14.66 2.42
CA LEU A 229 -13.15 15.56 3.04
C LEU A 229 -14.59 15.11 2.76
N GLN A 230 -14.86 14.59 1.56
CA GLN A 230 -16.11 13.91 1.24
C GLN A 230 -16.28 12.61 2.03
N ALA A 231 -15.19 11.88 2.29
CA ALA A 231 -15.25 10.73 3.20
C ALA A 231 -15.65 11.18 4.61
N LEU A 232 -15.14 12.32 5.08
CA LEU A 232 -15.46 12.89 6.40
C LEU A 232 -16.96 13.21 6.54
N GLU A 233 -17.63 13.68 5.48
CA GLU A 233 -19.09 13.89 5.48
C GLU A 233 -19.82 12.60 5.85
N ILE A 234 -19.42 11.47 5.26
CA ILE A 234 -19.99 10.15 5.56
C ILE A 234 -19.69 9.70 6.99
N VAL A 235 -18.48 9.98 7.48
CA VAL A 235 -18.08 9.61 8.86
C VAL A 235 -18.89 10.40 9.89
N LYS A 236 -19.20 11.67 9.61
CA LYS A 236 -19.98 12.55 10.50
C LYS A 236 -21.47 12.20 10.56
N GLY A 237 -22.02 11.68 9.45
CA GLY A 237 -23.45 11.36 9.32
C GLY A 237 -24.25 12.52 8.76
#